data_AF-A0A2M6YLL6-F1
#
_entry.id   AF-A0A2M6YLL6-F1
#
_cell.length_a   1.000
_cell.length_b   1.000
_cell.length_c   1.000
_cell.angle_alpha   90.00
_cell.angle_beta   90.00
_cell.angle_gamma   90.00
#
_symmetry.space_group_name_H-M   'P 1'
#
loop_
_entity.id
_entity.type
_entity.pdbx_description
1 polymer ?
#
loop_
_entity_poly.entity_id
_entity_poly.type
_entity_poly.pdbx_seq_one_letter_code
_entity_poly.pdbx_strand_id
1 'polypeptide(L)'
;MAEIEWKGIIWKAAYGSLSVKELLTILKGFGPMETLKFESVGRFHGELSLALDEEGAKEITIYHLEVLERRKGMGRAALQRLKEIFRGDVYVEDPGRIKVRNANDESLPFWVKMYQEGLIDSLDSEGCHLTPDMRTGGAKDPGRGNAKGSGPAGAAHGS
;
A
#
# COMPACT_ATOMS: atom_id res chain seq x y z
N MET A 1 18.66 -8.62 -19.52
CA MET A 1 17.79 -7.75 -18.70
C MET A 1 18.70 -7.00 -17.74
N ALA A 2 18.58 -5.69 -17.60
CA ALA A 2 19.43 -4.96 -16.65
C ALA A 2 18.99 -5.27 -15.21
N GLU A 3 19.96 -5.35 -14.32
CA GLU A 3 19.76 -5.42 -12.87
C GLU A 3 20.71 -4.44 -12.20
N ILE A 4 20.31 -3.91 -11.05
CA ILE A 4 21.14 -3.03 -10.24
C ILE A 4 21.03 -3.38 -8.77
N GLU A 5 22.15 -3.30 -8.06
CA GLU A 5 22.11 -3.27 -6.60
C GLU A 5 21.93 -1.82 -6.13
N TRP A 6 20.86 -1.56 -5.41
CA TRP A 6 20.60 -0.26 -4.81
C TRP A 6 20.06 -0.43 -3.39
N LYS A 7 20.74 0.22 -2.44
CA LYS A 7 20.45 0.15 -0.99
C LYS A 7 20.49 -1.29 -0.42
N GLY A 8 21.32 -2.16 -1.00
CA GLY A 8 21.48 -3.56 -0.58
C GLY A 8 20.35 -4.48 -1.04
N ILE A 9 19.61 -4.06 -2.07
CA ILE A 9 18.55 -4.82 -2.72
C ILE A 9 18.87 -4.84 -4.22
N ILE A 10 18.73 -6.00 -4.84
CA ILE A 10 18.83 -6.18 -6.29
C ILE A 10 17.49 -5.83 -6.91
N TRP A 11 17.49 -4.97 -7.91
CA TRP A 11 16.31 -4.49 -8.61
C TRP A 11 16.38 -4.82 -10.10
N LYS A 12 15.25 -5.24 -10.66
CA LYS A 12 15.08 -5.46 -12.11
C LYS A 12 13.62 -5.25 -12.51
N ALA A 13 13.38 -5.12 -13.81
CA ALA A 13 12.02 -5.05 -14.33
C ALA A 13 11.26 -6.35 -14.03
N ALA A 14 10.00 -6.27 -13.57
CA ALA A 14 9.17 -7.45 -13.41
C ALA A 14 8.76 -8.04 -14.77
N TYR A 15 8.52 -7.15 -15.74
CA TYR A 15 8.11 -7.42 -17.12
C TYR A 15 8.95 -6.61 -18.11
N GLY A 16 9.12 -7.13 -19.33
CA GLY A 16 9.84 -6.43 -20.38
C GLY A 16 11.33 -6.22 -20.08
N SER A 17 11.88 -5.09 -20.50
CA SER A 17 13.28 -4.73 -20.29
C SER A 17 13.42 -3.25 -19.97
N LEU A 18 14.09 -2.96 -18.86
CA LEU A 18 14.51 -1.60 -18.50
C LEU A 18 16.03 -1.51 -18.59
N SER A 19 16.54 -0.35 -18.95
CA SER A 19 17.94 0.02 -18.81
C SER A 19 18.28 0.36 -17.35
N VAL A 20 19.57 0.36 -17.03
CA VAL A 20 20.08 0.81 -15.71
C VAL A 20 19.61 2.22 -15.37
N LYS A 21 19.58 3.12 -16.37
CA LYS A 21 19.13 4.51 -16.17
C LYS A 21 17.66 4.57 -15.81
N GLU A 22 16.82 3.81 -16.50
CA GLU A 22 15.38 3.75 -16.21
C GLU A 22 15.11 3.16 -14.83
N LEU A 23 15.77 2.05 -14.46
CA LEU A 23 15.66 1.47 -13.12
C LEU A 23 16.01 2.48 -12.02
N LEU A 24 17.14 3.19 -12.14
CA LEU A 24 17.53 4.22 -11.17
C LEU A 24 16.56 5.40 -11.13
N THR A 25 15.93 5.73 -12.27
CA THR A 25 14.97 6.84 -12.36
C THR A 25 13.67 6.47 -11.63
N ILE A 26 13.17 5.25 -11.85
CA ILE A 26 11.98 4.70 -11.17
C ILE A 26 12.24 4.58 -9.66
N LEU A 27 13.38 4.02 -9.24
CA LEU A 27 13.71 3.89 -7.80
C LEU A 27 13.84 5.24 -7.06
N LYS A 28 14.15 6.30 -7.79
CA LYS A 28 14.16 7.67 -7.25
C LYS A 28 12.77 8.31 -7.22
N GLY A 29 11.78 7.74 -7.90
CA GLY A 29 10.41 8.25 -8.02
C GLY A 29 10.16 9.07 -9.29
N PHE A 30 11.17 9.32 -10.13
CA PHE A 30 11.03 10.22 -11.29
C PHE A 30 10.65 9.50 -12.60
N GLY A 31 10.32 8.22 -12.52
CA GLY A 31 10.06 7.36 -13.68
C GLY A 31 8.58 7.08 -13.88
N PRO A 32 8.21 6.41 -14.99
CA PRO A 32 6.88 5.86 -15.14
C PRO A 32 6.60 4.85 -14.02
N MET A 33 5.33 4.70 -13.66
CA MET A 33 4.89 3.66 -12.73
C MET A 33 5.11 2.29 -13.38
N GLU A 34 6.10 1.56 -12.88
CA GLU A 34 6.51 0.25 -13.40
C GLU A 34 6.64 -0.75 -12.26
N THR A 35 6.24 -2.00 -12.52
CA THR A 35 6.44 -3.07 -11.55
C THR A 35 7.90 -3.55 -11.60
N LEU A 36 8.57 -3.49 -10.44
CA LEU A 36 9.93 -3.96 -10.24
C LEU A 36 9.94 -5.24 -9.42
N LYS A 37 10.80 -6.17 -9.81
CA LYS A 37 11.23 -7.29 -8.97
C LYS A 37 12.37 -6.82 -8.07
N PHE A 38 12.30 -7.20 -6.81
CA PHE A 38 13.34 -6.90 -5.83
C PHE A 38 13.79 -8.15 -5.07
N GLU A 39 15.06 -8.18 -4.70
CA GLU A 39 15.65 -9.26 -3.93
C GLU A 39 16.70 -8.72 -2.94
N SER A 40 16.52 -8.99 -1.66
CA SER A 40 17.58 -8.91 -0.66
C SER A 40 18.16 -10.32 -0.49
N VAL A 41 19.41 -10.49 -0.95
CA VAL A 41 20.07 -11.79 -1.05
C VAL A 41 19.96 -12.57 0.26
N GLY A 42 19.36 -13.77 0.18
CA GLY A 42 19.18 -14.67 1.33
C GLY A 42 18.18 -14.21 2.39
N ARG A 43 17.42 -13.13 2.16
CA ARG A 43 16.46 -12.58 3.13
C ARG A 43 15.02 -12.59 2.63
N PHE A 44 14.76 -11.84 1.56
CA PHE A 44 13.40 -11.66 1.04
C PHE A 44 13.43 -11.21 -0.41
N HIS A 45 12.35 -11.46 -1.15
CA HIS A 45 12.16 -10.97 -2.50
C HIS A 45 10.68 -10.69 -2.77
N GLY A 46 10.39 -10.01 -3.87
CA GLY A 46 9.02 -9.62 -4.16
C GLY A 46 8.87 -8.80 -5.43
N GLU A 47 7.66 -8.26 -5.58
CA GLU A 47 7.27 -7.36 -6.66
C GLU A 47 6.55 -6.15 -6.06
N LEU A 48 6.93 -4.95 -6.53
CA LEU A 48 6.29 -3.70 -6.15
C LEU A 48 6.29 -2.70 -7.30
N SER A 49 5.41 -1.71 -7.26
CA SER A 49 5.51 -0.50 -8.06
C SER A 49 5.84 0.71 -7.18
N LEU A 50 6.33 1.76 -7.82
CA LEU A 50 6.66 3.04 -7.20
C LEU A 50 5.98 4.15 -7.98
N ALA A 51 5.33 5.04 -7.24
CA ALA A 51 4.77 6.29 -7.76
C ALA A 51 5.20 7.46 -6.87
N LEU A 52 4.96 8.68 -7.36
CA LEU A 52 4.93 9.87 -6.54
C LEU A 52 3.50 10.35 -6.44
N ASP A 53 3.08 10.77 -5.26
CA ASP A 53 1.81 11.44 -5.06
C ASP A 53 1.85 12.89 -5.58
N GLU A 54 0.73 13.60 -5.44
CA GLU A 54 0.59 15.00 -5.85
C GLU A 54 1.53 15.97 -5.09
N GLU A 55 2.01 15.57 -3.90
CA GLU A 55 2.93 16.33 -3.06
C GLU A 55 4.41 15.95 -3.31
N GLY A 56 4.67 14.96 -4.15
CA GLY A 56 5.99 14.43 -4.45
C GLY A 56 6.54 13.45 -3.39
N ALA A 57 5.70 12.96 -2.49
CA ALA A 57 6.03 11.85 -1.60
C ALA A 57 5.98 10.52 -2.35
N LYS A 58 6.78 9.55 -1.92
CA LYS A 58 6.82 8.24 -2.58
C LYS A 58 5.66 7.38 -2.11
N GLU A 59 5.06 6.70 -3.07
CA GLU A 59 4.05 5.67 -2.83
C GLU A 59 4.60 4.34 -3.33
N ILE A 60 4.50 3.31 -2.49
CA ILE A 60 4.95 1.96 -2.82
C ILE A 60 3.74 1.05 -2.77
N THR A 61 3.46 0.35 -3.85
CA THR A 61 2.45 -0.72 -3.85
C THR A 61 3.14 -2.07 -3.94
N ILE A 62 3.02 -2.86 -2.88
CA ILE A 62 3.57 -4.23 -2.80
C ILE A 62 2.54 -5.20 -3.35
N TYR A 63 2.91 -5.91 -4.42
CA TYR A 63 2.08 -6.97 -5.02
C TYR A 63 2.49 -8.36 -4.54
N HIS A 64 3.77 -8.54 -4.19
CA HIS A 64 4.29 -9.81 -3.71
C HIS A 64 5.46 -9.55 -2.74
N LEU A 65 5.47 -10.28 -1.63
CA LEU A 65 6.57 -10.31 -0.68
C LEU A 65 6.73 -11.71 -0.11
N GLU A 66 7.88 -12.33 -0.35
CA GLU A 66 8.27 -13.62 0.20
C GLU A 66 9.53 -13.47 1.05
N VAL A 67 9.50 -14.04 2.26
CA VAL A 67 10.67 -14.13 3.15
C VAL A 67 11.24 -15.54 3.07
N LEU A 68 12.53 -15.64 2.77
CA LEU A 68 13.21 -16.93 2.55
C LEU A 68 13.38 -17.71 3.86
N GLU A 69 13.60 -17.01 4.97
CA GLU A 69 13.52 -17.57 6.31
C GLU A 69 12.16 -17.21 6.94
N ARG A 70 11.28 -18.21 7.10
CA ARG A 70 10.01 -18.06 7.83
C ARG A 70 10.21 -17.98 9.36
N ARG A 71 11.17 -17.17 9.79
CA ARG A 71 11.40 -16.84 11.20
C ARG A 71 10.51 -15.68 11.62
N LYS A 72 10.04 -15.73 12.87
CA LYS A 72 9.19 -14.68 13.44
C LYS A 72 9.88 -13.32 13.32
N GLY A 73 9.22 -12.38 12.65
CA GLY A 73 9.71 -11.00 12.50
C GLY A 73 10.37 -10.67 11.17
N MET A 74 10.71 -11.63 10.32
CA MET A 74 11.37 -11.35 9.03
C MET A 74 10.48 -10.53 8.08
N GLY A 75 9.18 -10.81 8.04
CA GLY A 75 8.23 -10.01 7.24
C GLY A 75 8.17 -8.55 7.71
N ARG A 76 8.20 -8.32 9.03
CA ARG A 76 8.27 -6.96 9.60
C ARG A 76 9.56 -6.25 9.20
N ALA A 77 10.69 -6.94 9.34
CA ALA A 77 11.99 -6.39 8.99
C ALA A 77 12.08 -6.04 7.50
N ALA A 78 11.49 -6.85 6.63
CA ALA A 78 11.41 -6.56 5.19
C ALA A 78 10.60 -5.29 4.92
N LEU A 79 9.42 -5.14 5.53
CA LEU A 79 8.58 -3.95 5.38
C LEU A 79 9.24 -2.69 5.95
N GLN A 80 9.85 -2.79 7.14
CA GLN A 80 10.64 -1.70 7.72
C GLN A 80 11.77 -1.29 6.78
N ARG A 81 12.46 -2.26 6.18
CA ARG A 81 13.53 -1.97 5.23
C ARG A 81 13.03 -1.23 3.99
N LEU A 82 11.89 -1.62 3.44
CA LEU A 82 11.26 -0.92 2.31
C LEU A 82 10.84 0.51 2.72
N LYS A 83 10.18 0.68 3.87
CA LYS A 83 9.85 2.01 4.41
C LYS A 83 11.07 2.90 4.60
N GLU A 84 12.19 2.37 5.11
CA GLU A 84 13.42 3.14 5.28
C GLU A 84 14.03 3.64 3.95
N ILE A 85 13.94 2.82 2.90
CA ILE A 85 14.53 3.13 1.58
C ILE A 85 13.74 4.25 0.90
N PHE A 86 12.42 4.17 0.94
CA PHE A 86 11.56 5.07 0.16
C PHE A 86 10.96 6.20 0.98
N ARG A 87 10.85 6.04 2.31
CA ARG A 87 10.30 7.03 3.25
C ARG A 87 8.92 7.54 2.82
N GLY A 88 8.10 6.61 2.37
CA GLY A 88 6.81 6.88 1.77
C GLY A 88 5.75 5.92 2.28
N ASP A 89 4.54 6.09 1.76
CA ASP A 89 3.40 5.26 2.10
C ASP A 89 3.50 3.89 1.43
N VAL A 90 3.07 2.86 2.15
CA VAL A 90 3.19 1.48 1.72
C VAL A 90 1.82 0.84 1.61
N TYR A 91 1.38 0.66 0.38
CA TYR A 91 0.15 -0.01 0.04
C TYR A 91 0.41 -1.48 -0.26
N VAL A 92 -0.57 -2.32 0.03
CA VAL A 92 -0.54 -3.75 -0.31
C VAL A 92 -1.77 -4.04 -1.14
N GLU A 93 -1.55 -4.54 -2.36
CA GLU A 93 -2.63 -4.88 -3.30
C GLU A 93 -2.45 -6.30 -3.82
N ASP A 94 -3.53 -7.06 -3.88
CA ASP A 94 -3.57 -8.28 -4.69
C ASP A 94 -3.85 -7.91 -6.16
N PRO A 95 -2.90 -8.08 -7.09
CA PRO A 95 -3.07 -7.66 -8.47
C PRO A 95 -4.17 -8.42 -9.25
N GLY A 96 -4.87 -9.40 -8.65
CA GLY A 96 -6.10 -10.02 -9.19
C GLY A 96 -5.97 -10.82 -10.50
N ARG A 97 -4.89 -10.62 -11.26
CA ARG A 97 -4.58 -11.26 -12.56
C ARG A 97 -3.27 -12.05 -12.54
N ILE A 98 -2.34 -11.67 -11.66
CA ILE A 98 -1.24 -12.53 -11.25
C ILE A 98 -1.76 -13.17 -9.97
N LYS A 99 -2.19 -14.43 -10.02
CA LYS A 99 -2.45 -15.19 -8.79
C LYS A 99 -1.15 -15.19 -8.00
N VAL A 100 -1.02 -14.25 -7.08
CA VAL A 100 0.01 -14.28 -6.04
C VAL A 100 -0.19 -15.63 -5.38
N ARG A 101 0.82 -16.49 -5.45
CA ARG A 101 0.87 -17.62 -4.53
C ARG A 101 0.97 -17.00 -3.13
N ASN A 102 -0.16 -16.91 -2.43
CA ASN A 102 -0.26 -16.62 -0.99
C ASN A 102 -0.47 -15.16 -0.53
N ALA A 103 -1.23 -14.33 -1.26
CA ALA A 103 -2.15 -13.41 -0.57
C ALA A 103 -3.44 -14.20 -0.24
N ASN A 104 -3.30 -15.31 0.46
CA ASN A 104 -4.37 -16.23 0.80
C ASN A 104 -4.93 -15.90 2.20
N ASP A 105 -5.99 -16.60 2.61
CA ASP A 105 -6.52 -16.55 3.99
C ASP A 105 -5.43 -16.74 5.07
N GLU A 106 -4.31 -17.41 4.72
CA GLU A 106 -3.21 -17.67 5.66
C GLU A 106 -2.31 -16.45 5.92
N SER A 107 -2.10 -15.57 4.92
CA SER A 107 -1.25 -14.39 5.07
C SER A 107 -2.02 -13.11 5.42
N LEU A 108 -3.35 -13.11 5.23
CA LEU A 108 -4.21 -11.98 5.60
C LEU A 108 -4.04 -11.53 7.07
N PRO A 109 -3.99 -12.42 8.08
CA PRO A 109 -3.75 -12.01 9.47
C PRO A 109 -2.41 -11.29 9.68
N PHE A 110 -1.39 -11.64 8.88
CA PHE A 110 -0.11 -10.93 8.91
C PHE A 110 -0.28 -9.50 8.40
N TRP A 111 -0.91 -9.32 7.24
CA TRP A 111 -1.10 -7.99 6.63
C TRP A 111 -1.98 -7.07 7.48
N VAL A 112 -3.09 -7.57 8.03
CA VAL A 112 -3.93 -6.83 8.99
C VAL A 112 -3.11 -6.37 10.19
N LYS A 113 -2.22 -7.23 10.70
CA LYS A 113 -1.34 -6.86 11.81
C LYS A 113 -0.29 -5.81 11.42
N MET A 114 0.26 -5.87 10.20
CA MET A 114 1.15 -4.82 9.68
C MET A 114 0.42 -3.50 9.53
N TYR A 115 -0.87 -3.55 9.17
CA TYR A 115 -1.71 -2.36 9.13
C TYR A 115 -1.95 -1.82 10.55
N GLN A 116 -2.23 -2.64 11.54
CA GLN A 116 -2.41 -2.16 12.92
C GLN A 116 -1.11 -1.58 13.51
N GLU A 117 0.05 -2.09 13.09
CA GLU A 117 1.38 -1.64 13.53
C GLU A 117 1.92 -0.42 12.77
N GLY A 118 1.21 0.11 11.76
CA GLY A 118 1.67 1.27 10.97
C GLY A 118 2.75 0.95 9.92
N LEU A 119 3.01 -0.33 9.64
CA LEU A 119 4.06 -0.76 8.70
C LEU A 119 3.62 -0.72 7.25
N ILE A 120 2.36 -1.01 6.96
CA ILE A 120 1.71 -0.67 5.68
C ILE A 120 0.83 0.56 5.90
N ASP A 121 0.02 1.00 4.94
CA ASP A 121 -0.83 2.19 5.04
C ASP A 121 -2.23 1.92 4.46
N SER A 122 -2.32 1.02 3.48
CA SER A 122 -3.56 0.38 3.07
C SER A 122 -3.37 -1.13 2.86
N LEU A 123 -4.48 -1.86 2.83
CA LEU A 123 -4.55 -3.25 2.40
C LEU A 123 -5.78 -3.42 1.50
N ASP A 124 -5.57 -3.87 0.28
CA ASP A 124 -6.62 -4.22 -0.66
C ASP A 124 -6.47 -5.68 -1.12
N SER A 125 -7.48 -6.50 -0.79
CA SER A 125 -7.53 -7.93 -1.10
C SER A 125 -8.99 -8.39 -1.21
N GLU A 126 -9.22 -9.56 -1.82
CA GLU A 126 -10.59 -10.09 -2.03
C GLU A 126 -11.43 -10.17 -0.75
N GLY A 127 -10.81 -10.43 0.40
CA GLY A 127 -11.50 -10.57 1.70
C GLY A 127 -11.33 -9.39 2.66
N CYS A 128 -10.57 -8.35 2.31
CA CYS A 128 -10.24 -7.26 3.23
C CYS A 128 -9.83 -5.98 2.51
N HIS A 129 -10.50 -4.88 2.86
CA HIS A 129 -10.19 -3.53 2.41
C HIS A 129 -9.97 -2.63 3.63
N LEU A 130 -8.75 -2.16 3.83
CA LEU A 130 -8.37 -1.23 4.90
C LEU A 130 -7.74 0.01 4.28
N THR A 131 -8.32 1.16 4.55
CA THR A 131 -7.86 2.45 4.02
C THR A 131 -7.17 3.29 5.10
N PRO A 132 -6.30 4.26 4.74
CA PRO A 132 -5.52 5.02 5.73
C PRO A 132 -6.37 5.74 6.79
N ASP A 133 -7.55 6.23 6.41
CA ASP A 133 -8.50 6.95 7.26
C ASP A 133 -9.09 6.10 8.39
N MET A 134 -9.08 4.78 8.25
CA MET A 134 -9.61 3.85 9.27
C MET A 134 -8.66 3.65 10.47
N ARG A 135 -7.39 4.08 10.41
CA ARG A 135 -6.45 4.02 11.56
C ARG A 135 -6.70 5.09 12.59
N THR A 136 -7.03 6.28 12.12
CA THR A 136 -7.42 7.39 12.96
C THR A 136 -8.83 7.13 13.44
N GLY A 137 -8.95 6.47 14.60
CA GLY A 137 -10.16 6.54 15.41
C GLY A 137 -10.42 7.97 15.85
N GLY A 138 -10.81 8.81 14.91
CA GLY A 138 -11.41 10.11 15.11
C GLY A 138 -12.85 9.96 14.65
N ALA A 139 -13.76 9.83 15.60
CA ALA A 139 -15.16 10.09 15.36
C ALA A 139 -15.28 11.43 14.60
N LYS A 140 -15.62 11.38 13.32
CA LYS A 140 -16.53 12.41 12.81
C LYS A 140 -17.87 12.07 13.44
N ASP A 141 -18.08 12.58 14.66
CA ASP A 141 -19.41 12.87 15.16
C ASP A 141 -20.14 13.60 14.02
N PRO A 142 -21.19 13.03 13.42
CA PRO A 142 -22.04 13.78 12.52
C PRO A 142 -22.83 14.73 13.42
N GLY A 143 -22.20 15.87 13.69
CA GLY A 143 -22.67 16.91 14.57
C GLY A 143 -24.18 17.13 14.42
N ARG A 144 -24.87 16.69 15.45
CA ARG A 144 -26.21 17.08 15.82
C ARG A 144 -26.30 18.61 15.81
N GLY A 145 -27.08 19.19 14.88
CA GLY A 145 -27.51 20.58 15.03
C GLY A 145 -27.89 21.34 13.77
N ASN A 146 -29.02 21.03 13.14
CA ASN A 146 -29.92 22.11 12.73
C ASN A 146 -31.38 21.64 12.67
N ALA A 147 -32.02 21.54 13.85
CA ALA A 147 -33.46 21.52 13.98
C ALA A 147 -33.93 22.89 14.49
N LYS A 148 -34.05 23.84 13.56
CA LYS A 148 -34.93 25.02 13.59
C LYS A 148 -35.40 25.15 12.14
N GLY A 149 -36.66 24.98 11.76
CA GLY A 149 -37.90 25.22 12.47
C GLY A 149 -38.69 26.21 11.63
N SER A 150 -39.60 25.70 10.79
CA SER A 150 -40.69 26.40 10.09
C SER A 150 -41.23 25.45 9.02
N GLY A 151 -42.44 24.91 9.02
CA GLY A 151 -43.70 25.12 9.74
C GLY A 151 -44.76 24.57 8.78
N PRO A 152 -45.77 23.78 9.21
CA PRO A 152 -46.75 23.24 8.27
C PRO A 152 -47.79 24.31 7.94
N ALA A 153 -47.87 24.70 6.66
CA ALA A 153 -49.01 25.45 6.13
C ALA A 153 -50.19 24.48 5.93
N GLY A 154 -50.96 24.27 7.01
CA GLY A 154 -52.26 23.63 6.99
C GLY A 154 -53.37 24.66 6.81
N ALA A 155 -54.31 24.34 5.93
CA ALA A 155 -55.38 25.20 5.45
C ALA A 155 -56.57 25.40 6.44
N ALA A 156 -57.34 26.45 6.14
CA ALA A 156 -58.82 26.50 6.13
C ALA A 156 -59.63 27.03 7.35
N HIS A 157 -60.51 27.98 6.99
CA HIS A 157 -61.91 28.22 7.40
C HIS A 157 -62.34 28.88 8.71
N GLY A 158 -63.24 29.86 8.54
CA GLY A 158 -64.37 30.24 9.43
C GLY A 158 -64.02 31.27 10.49
N SER A 159 -64.76 32.36 10.70
CA SER A 159 -66.13 32.75 10.32
C SER A 159 -66.25 34.28 10.27
#